data_AF-A0A5M3MC30-F1
#
_entry.id   AF-A0A5M3MC30-F1
#
_cell.length_a   1.000
_cell.length_b   1.000
_cell.length_c   1.000
_cell.angle_alpha   90.00
_cell.angle_beta   90.00
_cell.angle_gamma   90.00
#
_symmetry.space_group_name_H-M   'P 1'
#
loop_
_entity.id
_entity.type
_entity.pdbx_description
1 polymer ?
#
loop_
_entity_poly.entity_id
_entity_poly.type
_entity_poly.pdbx_seq_one_letter_code
_entity_poly.pdbx_strand_id
1 'polypeptide(L)'
;MHAFLRSTILASVLTSAYAQYTPQSCDWLSNTCNKNVTDLNNVWNSTACAQYALCQQNERTPASVLQWLGAPTDQPRLTQSAFSGLSQGADTLTNDTYSTGYQAAVKAAGGTYDSQADDRTVNGQYLIAAAWTNSCDGSISYSSLADWFEHSSNPGTCPAVTSCDGQYAALNKPCGTQPAEDNGSCKAIRDQCEFWITQGAWQNEYCALGAMCSSAEGATPDVMIRTIYPTYVSNEDIPTAGSIDRLSTDAFHNMTGGADTMSLQNAIDAYYGALTNTWTSLGGPFGAESPSRSGNNGPYPTSSDYITGFWKSVAAWTGNCDTLEIGYDNLADWFQYSSDNSNNSTC
;
A
#
# COMPACT_ATOMS: atom_id res chain seq x y z
N MET A 1 20.10 55.24 -29.55
CA MET A 1 19.21 54.06 -29.68
C MET A 1 20.06 52.81 -29.48
N HIS A 2 20.01 52.22 -28.29
CA HIS A 2 20.72 50.97 -27.98
C HIS A 2 19.71 50.00 -27.37
N ALA A 3 19.80 48.76 -27.85
CA ALA A 3 18.88 47.67 -27.61
C ALA A 3 18.87 47.22 -26.14
N PHE A 4 17.68 47.01 -25.59
CA PHE A 4 17.48 46.31 -24.33
C PHE A 4 17.62 44.80 -24.58
N LEU A 5 18.69 44.21 -24.01
CA LEU A 5 18.90 42.77 -23.93
C LEU A 5 18.00 42.19 -22.82
N ARG A 6 17.15 41.24 -23.21
CA ARG A 6 16.54 40.23 -22.35
C ARG A 6 17.63 39.29 -21.84
N SER A 7 17.61 38.99 -20.53
CA SER A 7 18.06 37.78 -19.80
C SER A 7 18.16 38.22 -18.33
N THR A 8 17.61 37.58 -17.30
CA THR A 8 17.41 36.15 -17.08
C THR A 8 16.34 35.99 -15.98
N ILE A 9 15.20 35.38 -16.29
CA ILE A 9 14.36 34.70 -15.29
C ILE A 9 14.77 33.24 -15.38
N LEU A 10 15.38 32.69 -14.34
CA LEU A 10 15.49 31.24 -14.07
C LEU A 10 16.13 31.08 -12.69
N ALA A 11 15.36 31.39 -11.66
CA ALA A 11 15.65 31.03 -10.27
C ALA A 11 14.32 30.86 -9.55
N SER A 12 13.53 29.85 -9.94
CA SER A 12 12.33 29.40 -9.22
C SER A 12 11.61 28.24 -9.95
N VAL A 13 12.28 27.09 -10.17
CA VAL A 13 11.57 25.85 -10.53
C VAL A 13 12.26 24.58 -9.98
N LEU A 14 12.87 24.64 -8.80
CA LEU A 14 13.49 23.44 -8.18
C LEU A 14 13.09 23.21 -6.71
N THR A 15 11.95 23.74 -6.27
CA THR A 15 11.45 23.52 -4.90
C THR A 15 10.01 22.99 -4.83
N SER A 16 9.49 22.39 -5.89
CA SER A 16 8.12 21.85 -5.89
C SER A 16 8.06 20.46 -6.51
N ALA A 17 8.49 19.44 -5.75
CA ALA A 17 8.15 18.04 -5.98
C ALA A 17 8.43 17.08 -4.78
N TYR A 18 8.51 17.58 -3.53
CA TYR A 18 8.77 16.73 -2.35
C TYR A 18 7.81 16.97 -1.17
N ALA A 19 6.69 17.65 -1.40
CA ALA A 19 5.75 18.02 -0.33
C ALA A 19 4.31 17.79 -0.76
N GLN A 20 3.89 16.53 -0.87
CA GLN A 20 2.48 16.13 -0.92
C GLN A 20 2.49 14.71 -0.34
N TYR A 21 2.39 14.51 0.98
CA TYR A 21 1.19 13.96 1.64
C TYR A 21 1.16 14.25 3.15
N THR A 22 2.17 14.91 3.71
CA THR A 22 2.10 15.46 5.05
C THR A 22 1.41 16.83 4.99
N PRO A 23 0.26 17.01 5.66
CA PRO A 23 -0.37 18.32 5.70
C PRO A 23 0.58 19.27 6.43
N GLN A 24 0.71 20.53 6.00
CA GLN A 24 1.60 21.50 6.65
C GLN A 24 1.26 21.63 8.16
N SER A 25 0.02 21.35 8.55
CA SER A 25 -0.43 21.26 9.94
C SER A 25 0.31 20.18 10.75
N CYS A 26 0.78 19.10 10.13
CA CYS A 26 1.53 18.02 10.77
C CYS A 26 2.91 18.43 11.26
N ASP A 27 3.58 19.31 10.52
CA ASP A 27 4.91 19.81 10.88
C ASP A 27 4.87 20.58 12.20
N TRP A 28 3.73 21.20 12.54
CA TRP A 28 3.54 21.84 13.83
C TRP A 28 3.52 20.83 14.99
N LEU A 29 3.06 19.61 14.74
CA LEU A 29 3.12 18.53 15.73
C LEU A 29 4.55 18.01 15.91
N SER A 30 5.38 18.06 14.88
CA SER A 30 6.81 17.68 14.97
C SER A 30 7.52 18.51 16.06
N ASN A 31 7.26 19.81 16.10
CA ASN A 31 7.82 20.72 17.09
C ASN A 31 7.33 20.41 18.51
N THR A 32 6.10 19.90 18.65
CA THR A 32 5.53 19.54 19.96
C THR A 32 6.05 18.20 20.44
N CYS A 33 6.19 17.23 19.54
CA CYS A 33 6.81 15.95 19.85
C CYS A 33 8.32 16.08 20.13
N ASN A 34 9.03 16.95 19.42
CA ASN A 34 10.47 17.17 19.59
C ASN A 34 10.80 18.25 20.64
N LYS A 35 9.88 18.60 21.55
CA LYS A 35 10.20 19.49 22.68
C LYS A 35 11.14 18.75 23.64
N ASN A 36 12.01 19.50 24.32
CA ASN A 36 12.94 19.03 25.37
C ASN A 36 12.27 18.32 26.58
N VAL A 37 10.96 18.11 26.55
CA VAL A 37 10.17 17.44 27.60
C VAL A 37 9.76 16.02 27.20
N THR A 38 10.00 15.61 25.95
CA THR A 38 9.71 14.24 25.51
C THR A 38 10.77 13.30 26.06
N ASP A 39 10.32 12.25 26.74
CA ASP A 39 11.19 11.16 27.17
C ASP A 39 11.54 10.29 25.96
N LEU A 40 12.77 10.42 25.46
CA LEU A 40 13.23 9.64 24.30
C LEU A 40 13.34 8.14 24.59
N ASN A 41 13.29 7.70 25.85
CA ASN A 41 13.23 6.28 26.19
C ASN A 41 11.80 5.75 26.25
N ASN A 42 10.79 6.62 26.16
CA ASN A 42 9.38 6.27 26.17
C ASN A 42 8.55 7.28 25.35
N VAL A 43 8.91 7.39 24.07
CA VAL A 43 8.33 8.38 23.13
C VAL A 43 6.81 8.19 23.02
N TRP A 44 6.35 6.94 23.01
CA TRP A 44 4.93 6.60 22.86
C TRP A 44 4.08 6.86 24.12
N ASN A 45 4.67 7.31 25.23
CA ASN A 45 3.90 7.86 26.35
C ASN A 45 3.41 9.29 26.09
N SER A 46 3.93 9.97 25.07
CA SER A 46 3.50 11.32 24.68
C SER A 46 2.38 11.27 23.65
N THR A 47 1.19 11.79 23.98
CA THR A 47 0.08 11.95 23.03
C THR A 47 0.52 12.76 21.81
N ALA A 48 1.34 13.80 21.99
CA ALA A 48 1.82 14.62 20.88
C ALA A 48 2.73 13.84 19.92
N CYS A 49 3.58 12.95 20.43
CA CYS A 49 4.43 12.11 19.58
C CYS A 49 3.65 11.01 18.89
N ALA A 50 2.69 10.40 19.58
CA ALA A 50 1.79 9.44 18.96
C ALA A 50 0.95 10.09 17.84
N GLN A 51 0.45 11.32 18.06
CA GLN A 51 -0.32 12.06 17.05
C GLN A 51 0.53 12.50 15.86
N TYR A 52 1.78 12.92 16.11
CA TYR A 52 2.74 13.21 15.05
C TYR A 52 3.04 11.98 14.22
N ALA A 53 3.30 10.82 14.84
CA ALA A 53 3.58 9.59 14.13
C ALA A 53 2.39 9.09 13.30
N LEU A 54 1.16 9.17 13.82
CA LEU A 54 -0.05 8.88 13.05
C LEU A 54 -0.19 9.83 11.87
N CYS A 55 0.05 11.11 12.07
CA CYS A 55 -0.05 12.09 10.98
C CYS A 55 1.05 11.93 9.91
N GLN A 56 2.24 11.49 10.31
CA GLN A 56 3.37 11.20 9.43
C GLN A 56 3.30 9.82 8.77
N GLN A 57 2.29 9.00 9.12
CA GLN A 57 2.02 7.77 8.40
C GLN A 57 1.96 8.08 6.89
N ASN A 58 2.23 7.12 6.01
CA ASN A 58 2.48 7.35 4.57
C ASN A 58 3.86 7.95 4.21
N GLU A 59 4.40 8.89 4.99
CA GLU A 59 5.75 9.43 4.76
C GLU A 59 6.83 8.78 5.63
N ARG A 60 6.47 8.43 6.86
CA ARG A 60 7.36 7.84 7.86
C ARG A 60 6.62 6.79 8.66
N THR A 61 7.25 5.63 8.84
CA THR A 61 6.76 4.63 9.80
C THR A 61 7.06 5.10 11.24
N PRO A 62 6.42 4.52 12.27
CA PRO A 62 6.77 4.81 13.67
C PRO A 62 8.27 4.68 13.97
N ALA A 63 8.95 3.64 13.46
CA ALA A 63 10.40 3.51 13.61
C ALA A 63 11.20 4.63 12.92
N SER A 64 10.75 5.11 11.76
CA SER A 64 11.36 6.25 11.07
C SER A 64 11.19 7.56 11.87
N VAL A 65 10.08 7.71 12.60
CA VAL A 65 9.86 8.83 13.52
C VAL A 65 10.80 8.74 14.73
N LEU A 66 10.97 7.55 15.32
CA LEU A 66 11.93 7.34 16.42
C LEU A 66 13.36 7.67 15.99
N GLN A 67 13.76 7.20 14.80
CA GLN A 67 15.08 7.50 14.24
C GLN A 67 15.27 9.01 14.04
N TRP A 68 14.25 9.72 13.56
CA TRP A 68 14.30 11.18 13.39
C TRP A 68 14.44 11.92 14.73
N LEU A 69 13.78 11.44 15.79
CA LEU A 69 13.90 11.97 17.15
C LEU A 69 15.24 11.62 17.83
N GLY A 70 16.03 10.70 17.26
CA GLY A 70 17.22 10.14 17.92
C GLY A 70 16.88 9.23 19.11
N ALA A 71 15.67 8.67 19.14
CA ALA A 71 15.23 7.73 20.15
C ALA A 71 15.66 6.28 19.81
N PRO A 72 15.86 5.40 20.81
CA PRO A 72 16.03 3.96 20.58
C PRO A 72 14.88 3.37 19.76
N THR A 73 15.17 2.39 18.89
CA THR A 73 14.13 1.70 18.11
C THR A 73 13.31 0.71 18.95
N ASP A 74 13.87 0.24 20.05
CA ASP A 74 13.16 -0.55 21.08
C ASP A 74 12.52 0.44 22.07
N GLN A 75 11.21 0.67 21.91
CA GLN A 75 10.43 1.58 22.74
C GLN A 75 9.37 0.80 23.51
N PRO A 76 9.04 1.23 24.74
CA PRO A 76 7.82 0.79 25.40
C PRO A 76 6.58 1.05 24.53
N ARG A 77 5.58 0.18 24.63
CA ARG A 77 4.29 0.32 23.95
C ARG A 77 3.63 1.66 24.22
N LEU A 78 2.81 2.12 23.27
CA LEU A 78 1.85 3.20 23.46
C LEU A 78 1.11 3.01 24.79
N THR A 79 1.10 4.04 25.65
CA THR A 79 0.45 3.94 26.95
C THR A 79 -1.05 4.21 26.86
N GLN A 80 -1.84 3.63 27.78
CA GLN A 80 -3.29 3.89 27.86
C GLN A 80 -3.59 5.39 28.03
N SER A 81 -2.74 6.13 28.75
CA SER A 81 -2.86 7.58 28.90
C SER A 81 -2.63 8.32 27.59
N ALA A 82 -1.61 7.93 26.81
CA ALA A 82 -1.37 8.51 25.51
C ALA A 82 -2.54 8.23 24.55
N PHE A 83 -3.03 6.99 24.54
CA PHE A 83 -4.21 6.57 23.79
C PHE A 83 -5.46 7.37 24.18
N SER A 84 -5.76 7.50 25.48
CA SER A 84 -6.88 8.30 25.97
C SER A 84 -6.76 9.77 25.56
N GLY A 85 -5.54 10.30 25.41
CA GLY A 85 -5.32 11.62 24.85
C GLY A 85 -5.68 11.71 23.36
N LEU A 86 -5.36 10.68 22.57
CA LEU A 86 -5.70 10.60 21.14
C LEU A 86 -7.20 10.42 20.92
N SER A 87 -7.84 9.52 21.67
CA SER A 87 -9.26 9.19 21.56
C SER A 87 -10.18 10.17 22.30
N GLN A 88 -9.61 11.23 22.89
CA GLN A 88 -10.33 12.19 23.75
C GLN A 88 -11.12 11.53 24.90
N GLY A 89 -10.56 10.46 25.45
CA GLY A 89 -11.14 9.70 26.57
C GLY A 89 -12.09 8.59 26.15
N ALA A 90 -12.30 8.35 24.85
CA ALA A 90 -13.08 7.22 24.37
C ALA A 90 -12.29 5.89 24.46
N ASP A 91 -13.02 4.78 24.56
CA ASP A 91 -12.44 3.43 24.63
C ASP A 91 -11.83 2.95 23.30
N THR A 92 -12.23 3.59 22.20
CA THR A 92 -11.73 3.34 20.84
C THR A 92 -11.37 4.66 20.17
N LEU A 93 -10.35 4.64 19.32
CA LEU A 93 -10.02 5.75 18.43
C LEU A 93 -10.85 5.62 17.14
N THR A 94 -11.66 6.63 16.85
CA THR A 94 -12.42 6.76 15.60
C THR A 94 -11.82 7.86 14.74
N ASN A 95 -12.18 7.92 13.45
CA ASN A 95 -11.74 9.02 12.59
C ASN A 95 -12.14 10.40 13.16
N ASP A 96 -13.37 10.53 13.67
CA ASP A 96 -13.88 11.78 14.23
C ASP A 96 -13.09 12.22 15.47
N THR A 97 -12.81 11.27 16.39
CA THR A 97 -12.06 11.56 17.61
C THR A 97 -10.59 11.86 17.31
N TYR A 98 -10.00 11.14 16.36
CA TYR A 98 -8.65 11.39 15.85
C TYR A 98 -8.54 12.77 15.19
N SER A 99 -9.42 13.09 14.24
CA SER A 99 -9.41 14.36 13.50
C SER A 99 -9.64 15.55 14.42
N THR A 100 -10.61 15.46 15.33
CA THR A 100 -10.87 16.52 16.32
C THR A 100 -9.68 16.70 17.27
N GLY A 101 -9.07 15.60 17.73
CA GLY A 101 -7.89 15.65 18.59
C GLY A 101 -6.69 16.25 17.86
N TYR A 102 -6.53 15.92 16.58
CA TYR A 102 -5.48 16.42 15.71
C TYR A 102 -5.60 17.94 15.52
N GLN A 103 -6.81 18.42 15.19
CA GLN A 103 -7.09 19.85 15.08
C GLN A 103 -6.74 20.61 16.36
N ALA A 104 -7.11 20.06 17.51
CA ALA A 104 -6.81 20.64 18.81
C ALA A 104 -5.29 20.68 19.08
N ALA A 105 -4.57 19.60 18.74
CA ALA A 105 -3.13 19.51 18.91
C ALA A 105 -2.37 20.50 18.02
N VAL A 106 -2.77 20.64 16.74
CA VAL A 106 -2.19 21.63 15.80
C VAL A 106 -2.40 23.05 16.33
N LYS A 107 -3.61 23.37 16.76
CA LYS A 107 -3.92 24.68 17.34
C LYS A 107 -3.11 24.96 18.61
N ALA A 108 -2.95 23.96 19.48
CA ALA A 108 -2.15 24.08 20.70
C ALA A 108 -0.65 24.26 20.40
N ALA A 109 -0.16 23.73 19.28
CA ALA A 109 1.19 23.96 18.77
C ALA A 109 1.38 25.35 18.12
N GLY A 110 0.31 26.15 18.02
CA GLY A 110 0.33 27.46 17.36
C GLY A 110 0.23 27.39 15.83
N GLY A 111 -0.10 26.21 15.29
CA GLY A 111 -0.29 25.99 13.87
C GLY A 111 -1.68 26.36 13.37
N THR A 112 -1.84 26.30 12.06
CA THR A 112 -3.12 26.48 11.36
C THR A 112 -3.57 25.14 10.80
N TYR A 113 -4.86 24.85 10.93
CA TYR A 113 -5.51 23.72 10.29
C TYR A 113 -6.39 24.24 9.15
N ASP A 114 -6.20 23.71 7.95
CA ASP A 114 -7.04 24.01 6.79
C ASP A 114 -7.89 22.80 6.47
N SER A 115 -9.19 22.84 6.77
CA SER A 115 -10.08 21.70 6.56
C SER A 115 -10.18 21.28 5.09
N GLN A 116 -9.92 22.16 4.12
CA GLN A 116 -9.94 21.76 2.70
C GLN A 116 -8.72 20.93 2.30
N ALA A 117 -7.57 21.18 2.92
CA ALA A 117 -6.32 20.47 2.63
C ALA A 117 -6.05 19.30 3.59
N ASP A 118 -6.42 19.47 4.87
CA ASP A 118 -6.01 18.58 5.96
C ASP A 118 -7.02 17.46 6.21
N ASP A 119 -8.34 17.70 6.05
CA ASP A 119 -9.37 16.70 6.37
C ASP A 119 -9.14 15.37 5.62
N ARG A 120 -8.92 15.46 4.30
CA ARG A 120 -8.70 14.28 3.44
C ARG A 120 -7.44 13.53 3.83
N THR A 121 -6.36 14.27 4.11
CA THR A 121 -5.08 13.68 4.46
C THR A 121 -5.12 13.03 5.84
N VAL A 122 -5.63 13.73 6.85
CA VAL A 122 -5.79 13.21 8.21
C VAL A 122 -6.68 11.96 8.20
N ASN A 123 -7.79 11.97 7.47
CA ASN A 123 -8.62 10.79 7.26
C ASN A 123 -7.83 9.64 6.62
N GLY A 124 -7.06 9.90 5.56
CA GLY A 124 -6.21 8.90 4.93
C GLY A 124 -5.22 8.26 5.90
N GLN A 125 -4.58 9.06 6.75
CA GLN A 125 -3.65 8.54 7.75
C GLN A 125 -4.32 7.65 8.80
N TYR A 126 -5.51 8.04 9.24
CA TYR A 126 -6.33 7.21 10.11
C TYR A 126 -6.68 5.89 9.43
N LEU A 127 -7.14 5.92 8.18
CA LEU A 127 -7.54 4.73 7.43
C LEU A 127 -6.37 3.76 7.21
N ILE A 128 -5.14 4.24 7.08
CA ILE A 128 -3.95 3.38 7.00
C ILE A 128 -3.73 2.62 8.31
N ALA A 129 -3.81 3.29 9.46
CA ALA A 129 -3.70 2.65 10.77
C ALA A 129 -4.90 1.73 11.07
N ALA A 130 -6.11 2.13 10.67
CA ALA A 130 -7.33 1.33 10.81
C ALA A 130 -7.26 0.06 9.95
N ALA A 131 -6.76 0.18 8.71
CA ALA A 131 -6.53 -0.96 7.84
C ALA A 131 -5.49 -1.89 8.45
N TRP A 132 -4.42 -1.36 9.04
CA TRP A 132 -3.41 -2.20 9.65
C TRP A 132 -3.98 -3.02 10.82
N THR A 133 -4.87 -2.40 11.57
CA THR A 133 -5.50 -2.98 12.77
C THR A 133 -6.77 -3.78 12.48
N ASN A 134 -7.17 -3.97 11.21
CA ASN A 134 -8.46 -4.56 10.80
C ASN A 134 -9.66 -3.92 11.53
N SER A 135 -9.66 -2.59 11.61
CA SER A 135 -10.67 -1.77 12.30
C SER A 135 -11.40 -0.86 11.31
N CYS A 136 -11.65 -1.38 10.10
CA CYS A 136 -12.31 -0.65 9.01
C CYS A 136 -13.81 -0.40 9.25
N ASP A 137 -14.39 -1.05 10.26
CA ASP A 137 -15.70 -0.72 10.82
C ASP A 137 -15.74 0.64 11.54
N GLY A 138 -14.57 1.29 11.70
CA GLY A 138 -14.43 2.69 12.05
C GLY A 138 -13.90 2.95 13.46
N SER A 139 -13.46 1.92 14.20
CA SER A 139 -12.98 2.09 15.57
C SER A 139 -11.76 1.22 15.92
N ILE A 140 -10.60 1.85 16.12
CA ILE A 140 -9.36 1.17 16.53
C ILE A 140 -9.31 1.05 18.06
N SER A 141 -9.18 -0.17 18.58
CA SER A 141 -8.99 -0.41 20.02
C SER A 141 -7.60 0.04 20.50
N TYR A 142 -7.44 0.27 21.81
CA TYR A 142 -6.13 0.52 22.42
C TYR A 142 -5.10 -0.57 22.08
N SER A 143 -5.46 -1.85 22.24
CA SER A 143 -4.52 -2.95 22.01
C SER A 143 -4.04 -2.94 20.56
N SER A 144 -4.96 -2.79 19.61
CA SER A 144 -4.63 -2.78 18.19
C SER A 144 -3.76 -1.58 17.82
N LEU A 145 -4.06 -0.38 18.33
CA LEU A 145 -3.25 0.79 18.05
C LEU A 145 -1.87 0.70 18.69
N ALA A 146 -1.76 0.15 19.90
CA ALA A 146 -0.48 -0.07 20.56
C ALA A 146 0.39 -1.08 19.81
N ASP A 147 -0.21 -2.16 19.28
CA ASP A 147 0.47 -3.13 18.42
C ASP A 147 0.95 -2.47 17.12
N TRP A 148 0.16 -1.57 16.53
CA TRP A 148 0.56 -0.80 15.36
C TRP A 148 1.83 0.02 15.62
N PHE A 149 1.90 0.75 16.74
CA PHE A 149 3.11 1.52 17.10
C PHE A 149 4.34 0.63 17.33
N GLU A 150 4.16 -0.55 17.92
CA GLU A 150 5.23 -1.48 18.27
C GLU A 150 5.74 -2.25 17.04
N HIS A 151 4.86 -2.55 16.08
CA HIS A 151 5.13 -3.57 15.08
C HIS A 151 4.94 -3.15 13.63
N SER A 152 4.27 -2.04 13.32
CA SER A 152 4.02 -1.64 11.91
C SER A 152 5.30 -1.37 11.11
N SER A 153 6.41 -1.13 11.80
CA SER A 153 7.74 -0.97 11.20
C SER A 153 8.55 -2.27 11.07
N ASN A 154 8.12 -3.36 11.68
CA ASN A 154 8.86 -4.63 11.69
C ASN A 154 8.55 -5.44 10.42
N PRO A 155 9.57 -5.77 9.61
CA PRO A 155 9.39 -6.72 8.52
C PRO A 155 8.81 -8.04 9.06
N GLY A 156 7.71 -8.54 8.49
CA GLY A 156 7.10 -9.80 8.91
C GLY A 156 5.93 -9.69 9.90
N THR A 157 5.65 -8.51 10.49
CA THR A 157 4.50 -8.36 11.40
C THR A 157 3.32 -7.75 10.64
N CYS A 158 2.44 -8.62 10.14
CA CYS A 158 1.38 -8.22 9.21
C CYS A 158 0.28 -7.40 9.87
N PRO A 159 -0.23 -6.37 9.18
CA PRO A 159 -1.61 -5.98 9.38
C PRO A 159 -2.54 -7.16 9.15
N ALA A 160 -3.66 -7.19 9.86
CA ALA A 160 -4.81 -7.97 9.38
C ALA A 160 -5.33 -7.20 8.16
N VAL A 161 -4.89 -7.62 6.97
CA VAL A 161 -4.93 -6.92 5.67
C VAL A 161 -6.33 -6.63 5.11
N THR A 162 -7.17 -5.97 5.89
CA THR A 162 -8.43 -5.39 5.42
C THR A 162 -8.15 -4.00 4.87
N SER A 163 -8.56 -3.75 3.63
CA SER A 163 -8.63 -2.39 3.09
C SER A 163 -9.82 -1.68 3.68
N CYS A 164 -9.61 -0.57 4.37
CA CYS A 164 -10.72 0.33 4.72
C CYS A 164 -11.14 1.20 3.52
N ASP A 165 -10.28 1.27 2.51
CA ASP A 165 -10.38 2.00 1.24
C ASP A 165 -9.18 1.60 0.37
N GLY A 166 -9.43 1.10 -0.85
CA GLY A 166 -8.39 0.59 -1.76
C GLY A 166 -7.25 1.58 -2.01
N GLN A 167 -7.51 2.90 -1.97
CA GLN A 167 -6.50 3.95 -2.15
C GLN A 167 -5.46 3.94 -1.02
N TYR A 168 -5.91 3.67 0.21
CA TYR A 168 -5.09 3.71 1.41
C TYR A 168 -4.55 2.33 1.82
N ALA A 169 -5.27 1.25 1.49
CA ALA A 169 -4.82 -0.12 1.76
C ALA A 169 -3.56 -0.49 0.98
N ALA A 170 -3.42 0.05 -0.22
CA ALA A 170 -2.23 -0.08 -1.03
C ALA A 170 -0.94 0.39 -0.30
N LEU A 171 -1.07 1.35 0.62
CA LEU A 171 0.05 1.94 1.36
C LEU A 171 0.58 1.05 2.48
N ASN A 172 -0.20 0.04 2.89
CA ASN A 172 0.26 -0.94 3.85
C ASN A 172 1.17 -1.93 3.13
N LYS A 173 2.46 -1.90 3.48
CA LYS A 173 3.42 -2.87 2.97
C LYS A 173 2.97 -4.27 3.39
N PRO A 174 2.81 -5.22 2.47
CA PRO A 174 2.42 -6.58 2.80
C PRO A 174 3.57 -7.20 3.60
N CYS A 175 3.24 -7.86 4.71
CA CYS A 175 4.26 -8.37 5.63
C CYS A 175 4.42 -9.89 5.60
N GLY A 176 3.78 -10.60 4.66
CA GLY A 176 4.19 -11.97 4.37
C GLY A 176 5.61 -11.95 3.80
N THR A 177 6.53 -12.71 4.39
CA THR A 177 7.77 -13.04 3.66
C THR A 177 7.37 -13.83 2.43
N GLN A 178 7.82 -13.41 1.25
CA GLN A 178 7.73 -14.24 0.06
C GLN A 178 8.20 -15.66 0.42
N PRO A 179 7.38 -16.70 0.14
CA PRO A 179 7.81 -18.08 0.28
C PRO A 179 9.16 -18.29 -0.41
N ALA A 180 10.02 -19.11 0.18
CA ALA A 180 11.34 -19.39 -0.40
C ALA A 180 11.22 -19.96 -1.83
N GLU A 181 10.08 -20.59 -2.10
CA GLU A 181 9.70 -21.16 -3.38
C GLU A 181 9.49 -20.12 -4.49
N ASP A 182 9.22 -18.85 -4.15
CA ASP A 182 9.06 -17.78 -5.15
C ASP A 182 10.32 -17.58 -5.98
N ASN A 183 11.51 -17.63 -5.36
CA ASN A 183 12.79 -17.43 -6.04
C ASN A 183 12.87 -16.14 -6.88
N GLY A 184 12.11 -15.10 -6.50
CA GLY A 184 12.01 -13.83 -7.23
C GLY A 184 11.09 -13.85 -8.45
N SER A 185 10.35 -14.94 -8.67
CA SER A 185 9.45 -15.11 -9.82
C SER A 185 8.31 -14.09 -9.84
N CYS A 186 7.72 -13.79 -8.68
CA CYS A 186 6.61 -12.85 -8.57
C CYS A 186 7.08 -11.41 -8.79
N LYS A 187 8.28 -11.07 -8.30
CA LYS A 187 8.91 -9.81 -8.67
C LYS A 187 9.10 -9.73 -10.19
N ALA A 188 9.62 -10.78 -10.82
CA ALA A 188 9.83 -10.78 -12.26
C ALA A 188 8.53 -10.58 -13.05
N ILE A 189 7.41 -11.21 -12.64
CA ILE A 189 6.10 -10.96 -13.26
C ILE A 189 5.59 -9.54 -13.01
N ARG A 190 5.75 -8.99 -11.79
CA ARG A 190 5.40 -7.58 -11.51
C ARG A 190 6.21 -6.61 -12.38
N ASP A 191 7.50 -6.88 -12.58
CA ASP A 191 8.35 -6.11 -13.50
C ASP A 191 7.86 -6.23 -14.96
N GLN A 192 7.23 -7.34 -15.34
CA GLN A 192 6.56 -7.42 -16.64
C GLN A 192 5.33 -6.50 -16.67
N CYS A 193 4.47 -6.56 -15.65
CA CYS A 193 3.27 -5.73 -15.59
C CYS A 193 3.54 -4.22 -15.77
N GLU A 194 4.70 -3.72 -15.32
CA GLU A 194 5.14 -2.32 -15.50
C GLU A 194 4.99 -1.81 -16.95
N PHE A 195 5.24 -2.66 -17.96
CA PHE A 195 5.15 -2.26 -19.36
C PHE A 195 3.72 -1.96 -19.85
N TRP A 196 2.69 -2.48 -19.18
CA TRP A 196 1.30 -2.41 -19.65
C TRP A 196 0.31 -1.86 -18.63
N ILE A 197 0.74 -1.60 -17.39
CA ILE A 197 -0.17 -1.22 -16.31
C ILE A 197 -1.00 0.04 -16.60
N THR A 198 -0.46 0.98 -17.38
CA THR A 198 -1.15 2.22 -17.80
C THR A 198 -2.22 2.01 -18.87
N GLN A 199 -2.26 0.84 -19.52
CA GLN A 199 -3.33 0.42 -20.44
C GLN A 199 -4.51 -0.20 -19.70
N GLY A 200 -4.43 -0.27 -18.36
CA GLY A 200 -5.38 -0.93 -17.47
C GLY A 200 -4.78 -2.23 -16.94
N ALA A 201 -4.58 -2.31 -15.62
CA ALA A 201 -3.90 -3.46 -15.01
C ALA A 201 -4.62 -4.78 -15.32
N TRP A 202 -5.95 -4.80 -15.34
CA TRP A 202 -6.70 -6.04 -15.62
C TRP A 202 -6.92 -6.32 -17.11
N GLN A 203 -6.28 -5.55 -18.00
CA GLN A 203 -6.35 -5.75 -19.44
C GLN A 203 -5.21 -6.64 -19.97
N ASN A 204 -4.30 -7.09 -19.10
CA ASN A 204 -3.10 -7.83 -19.46
C ASN A 204 -2.76 -8.92 -18.42
N GLU A 205 -2.38 -10.11 -18.90
CA GLU A 205 -2.12 -11.27 -18.04
C GLU A 205 -0.98 -11.06 -17.03
N TYR A 206 0.06 -10.29 -17.36
CA TYR A 206 1.20 -10.09 -16.45
C TYR A 206 0.78 -9.38 -15.16
N CYS A 207 -0.11 -8.40 -15.27
CA CYS A 207 -0.63 -7.66 -14.13
C CYS A 207 -1.60 -8.50 -13.30
N ALA A 208 -2.47 -9.28 -13.96
CA ALA A 208 -3.34 -10.23 -13.28
C ALA A 208 -2.53 -11.28 -12.49
N LEU A 209 -1.53 -11.90 -13.12
CA LEU A 209 -0.63 -12.87 -12.47
C LEU A 209 0.20 -12.22 -11.36
N GLY A 210 0.64 -10.97 -11.55
CA GLY A 210 1.35 -10.17 -10.56
C GLY A 210 0.51 -9.92 -9.31
N ALA A 211 -0.77 -9.57 -9.45
CA ALA A 211 -1.69 -9.42 -8.32
C ALA A 211 -1.90 -10.73 -7.57
N MET A 212 -2.11 -11.84 -8.30
CA MET A 212 -2.31 -13.15 -7.68
C MET A 212 -1.09 -13.59 -6.87
N CYS A 213 0.13 -13.48 -7.40
CA CYS A 213 1.32 -13.87 -6.63
C CYS A 213 1.63 -12.91 -5.48
N SER A 214 1.24 -11.64 -5.59
CA SER A 214 1.29 -10.69 -4.47
C SER A 214 0.43 -11.16 -3.29
N SER A 215 -0.66 -11.88 -3.51
CA SER A 215 -1.46 -12.47 -2.42
C SER A 215 -0.71 -13.53 -1.60
N ALA A 216 0.35 -14.14 -2.14
CA ALA A 216 1.25 -15.01 -1.36
C ALA A 216 2.01 -14.23 -0.26
N GLU A 217 2.27 -12.94 -0.48
CA GLU A 217 2.84 -12.02 0.51
C GLU A 217 1.77 -11.46 1.48
N GLY A 218 0.51 -11.89 1.34
CA GLY A 218 -0.64 -11.25 1.98
C GLY A 218 -0.97 -9.88 1.39
N ALA A 219 -0.54 -9.58 0.16
CA ALA A 219 -0.84 -8.32 -0.51
C ALA A 219 -2.15 -8.39 -1.30
N THR A 220 -2.87 -7.28 -1.38
CA THR A 220 -4.07 -7.15 -2.23
C THR A 220 -3.69 -6.66 -3.65
N PRO A 221 -4.61 -6.76 -4.63
CA PRO A 221 -4.40 -6.17 -5.94
C PRO A 221 -4.01 -4.68 -5.91
N ASP A 222 -4.57 -3.89 -4.99
CA ASP A 222 -4.22 -2.46 -4.81
C ASP A 222 -2.76 -2.25 -4.37
N VAL A 223 -2.28 -3.07 -3.43
CA VAL A 223 -0.88 -3.05 -2.99
C VAL A 223 0.06 -3.36 -4.15
N MET A 224 -0.31 -4.35 -4.99
CA MET A 224 0.45 -4.69 -6.18
C MET A 224 0.50 -3.52 -7.17
N ILE A 225 -0.66 -2.94 -7.53
CA ILE A 225 -0.75 -1.80 -8.46
C ILE A 225 0.20 -0.69 -8.01
N ARG A 226 0.10 -0.28 -6.75
CA ARG A 226 0.93 0.77 -6.18
C ARG A 226 2.42 0.45 -6.19
N THR A 227 2.80 -0.81 -5.98
CA THR A 227 4.21 -1.23 -5.98
C THR A 227 4.85 -1.08 -7.37
N ILE A 228 4.06 -1.17 -8.43
CA ILE A 228 4.54 -1.04 -9.81
C ILE A 228 4.67 0.42 -10.23
N TYR A 229 3.82 1.31 -9.71
CA TYR A 229 3.92 2.72 -10.06
C TYR A 229 5.21 3.35 -9.49
N PRO A 230 5.93 4.18 -10.27
CA PRO A 230 7.14 4.82 -9.80
C PRO A 230 6.89 5.75 -8.62
N THR A 231 7.89 5.88 -7.74
CA THR A 231 7.79 6.70 -6.53
C THR A 231 7.56 8.19 -6.75
N TYR A 232 7.73 8.69 -7.98
CA TYR A 232 7.43 10.08 -8.35
C TYR A 232 5.97 10.30 -8.75
N VAL A 233 5.20 9.24 -8.98
CA VAL A 233 3.75 9.34 -9.25
C VAL A 233 3.04 9.53 -7.91
N SER A 234 2.17 10.52 -7.82
CA SER A 234 1.47 10.80 -6.57
C SER A 234 0.47 9.69 -6.26
N ASN A 235 0.27 9.44 -4.97
CA ASN A 235 -0.61 8.40 -4.46
C ASN A 235 -2.09 8.56 -4.87
N GLU A 236 -2.52 9.78 -5.16
CA GLU A 236 -3.87 10.12 -5.65
C GLU A 236 -4.03 9.89 -7.15
N ASP A 237 -2.92 9.86 -7.89
CA ASP A 237 -2.93 9.62 -9.34
C ASP A 237 -2.79 8.13 -9.68
N ILE A 238 -2.40 7.30 -8.71
CA ILE A 238 -2.36 5.85 -8.86
C ILE A 238 -3.80 5.31 -8.74
N PRO A 239 -4.33 4.65 -9.77
CA PRO A 239 -5.68 4.13 -9.73
C PRO A 239 -5.79 2.95 -8.76
N THR A 240 -6.95 2.78 -8.14
CA THR A 240 -7.27 1.60 -7.33
C THR A 240 -7.80 0.46 -8.18
N ALA A 241 -7.72 -0.76 -7.67
CA ALA A 241 -8.21 -1.99 -8.28
C ALA A 241 -9.70 -1.92 -8.66
N GLY A 242 -10.52 -1.25 -7.84
CA GLY A 242 -11.93 -1.01 -8.10
C GLY A 242 -12.20 0.16 -9.07
N SER A 243 -11.23 1.05 -9.29
CA SER A 243 -11.37 2.18 -10.22
C SER A 243 -10.95 1.87 -11.66
N ILE A 244 -10.24 0.75 -11.88
CA ILE A 244 -9.84 0.29 -13.20
C ILE A 244 -10.84 -0.72 -13.78
N ASP A 245 -10.88 -0.76 -15.12
CA ASP A 245 -11.74 -1.67 -15.85
C ASP A 245 -11.52 -3.12 -15.42
N ARG A 246 -12.62 -3.86 -15.34
CA ARG A 246 -12.69 -5.28 -14.95
C ARG A 246 -11.74 -6.13 -15.82
N LEU A 247 -11.25 -7.24 -15.27
CA LEU A 247 -10.48 -8.24 -16.02
C LEU A 247 -11.11 -8.48 -17.39
N SER A 248 -10.35 -8.27 -18.46
CA SER A 248 -10.87 -8.49 -19.80
C SER A 248 -11.02 -9.98 -20.06
N THR A 249 -12.04 -10.35 -20.85
CA THR A 249 -12.21 -11.74 -21.29
C THR A 249 -11.00 -12.21 -22.11
N ASP A 250 -10.35 -11.31 -22.84
CA ASP A 250 -9.12 -11.63 -23.58
C ASP A 250 -7.96 -11.97 -22.64
N ALA A 251 -7.70 -11.16 -21.60
CA ALA A 251 -6.68 -11.46 -20.60
C ALA A 251 -7.00 -12.75 -19.83
N PHE A 252 -8.28 -12.98 -19.51
CA PHE A 252 -8.73 -14.23 -18.91
C PHE A 252 -8.43 -15.42 -19.81
N HIS A 253 -8.85 -15.38 -21.08
CA HIS A 253 -8.59 -16.47 -22.04
C HIS A 253 -7.11 -16.68 -22.35
N ASN A 254 -6.29 -15.62 -22.33
CA ASN A 254 -4.84 -15.76 -22.43
C ASN A 254 -4.28 -16.59 -21.27
N MET A 255 -4.79 -16.39 -20.04
CA MET A 255 -4.37 -17.18 -18.87
C MET A 255 -4.98 -18.59 -18.85
N THR A 256 -6.21 -18.78 -19.34
CA THR A 256 -6.88 -20.09 -19.31
C THR A 256 -6.61 -20.97 -20.53
N GLY A 257 -5.95 -20.44 -21.56
CA GLY A 257 -5.86 -21.11 -22.87
C GLY A 257 -7.21 -21.20 -23.58
N GLY A 258 -8.12 -20.26 -23.31
CA GLY A 258 -9.46 -20.17 -23.91
C GLY A 258 -10.54 -20.98 -23.21
N ALA A 259 -10.32 -21.44 -21.97
CA ALA A 259 -11.34 -22.11 -21.17
C ALA A 259 -12.25 -21.10 -20.43
N ASP A 260 -13.51 -21.51 -20.16
CA ASP A 260 -14.53 -20.70 -19.46
C ASP A 260 -14.27 -20.56 -17.94
N THR A 261 -13.40 -21.41 -17.40
CA THR A 261 -12.96 -21.40 -16.00
C THR A 261 -11.44 -21.49 -15.94
N MET A 262 -10.84 -20.83 -14.95
CA MET A 262 -9.43 -20.97 -14.65
C MET A 262 -9.27 -22.06 -13.58
N SER A 263 -8.57 -23.15 -13.92
CA SER A 263 -8.18 -24.19 -12.96
C SER A 263 -6.81 -23.88 -12.32
N LEU A 264 -6.45 -24.62 -11.28
CA LEU A 264 -5.08 -24.58 -10.73
C LEU A 264 -4.01 -24.84 -11.80
N GLN A 265 -4.23 -25.79 -12.70
CA GLN A 265 -3.26 -26.08 -13.76
C GLN A 265 -3.13 -24.90 -14.73
N ASN A 266 -4.24 -24.23 -15.08
CA ASN A 266 -4.18 -23.01 -15.88
C ASN A 266 -3.39 -21.91 -15.18
N ALA A 267 -3.57 -21.73 -13.87
CA ALA A 267 -2.79 -20.76 -13.09
C ALA A 267 -1.29 -21.08 -13.12
N ILE A 268 -0.91 -22.35 -12.96
CA ILE A 268 0.48 -22.79 -13.08
C ILE A 268 1.01 -22.50 -14.49
N ASP A 269 0.31 -22.95 -15.53
CA ASP A 269 0.76 -22.82 -16.91
C ASP A 269 0.89 -21.34 -17.33
N ALA A 270 -0.07 -20.50 -16.98
CA ALA A 270 -0.03 -19.07 -17.24
C ALA A 270 1.15 -18.39 -16.51
N TYR A 271 1.40 -18.76 -15.25
CA TYR A 271 2.47 -18.20 -14.45
C TYR A 271 3.86 -18.53 -15.02
N TYR A 272 4.11 -19.80 -15.35
CA TYR A 272 5.35 -20.22 -16.01
C TYR A 272 5.47 -19.64 -17.44
N GLY A 273 4.34 -19.53 -18.16
CA GLY A 273 4.28 -18.90 -19.47
C GLY A 273 4.68 -17.42 -19.43
N ALA A 274 4.22 -16.67 -18.43
CA ALA A 274 4.58 -15.27 -18.24
C ALA A 274 6.08 -15.06 -17.96
N LEU A 275 6.74 -16.05 -17.35
CA LEU A 275 8.18 -16.05 -17.09
C LEU A 275 9.02 -16.55 -18.28
N THR A 276 8.38 -17.07 -19.32
CA THR A 276 9.05 -17.55 -20.53
C THR A 276 9.27 -16.40 -21.50
N ASN A 277 10.51 -16.23 -21.98
CA ASN A 277 10.89 -15.21 -22.96
C ASN A 277 10.40 -13.80 -22.55
N THR A 278 10.79 -13.34 -21.37
CA THR A 278 10.33 -12.07 -20.77
C THR A 278 10.68 -10.86 -21.63
N TRP A 279 10.04 -9.74 -21.35
CA TRP A 279 10.24 -8.47 -22.00
C TRP A 279 11.33 -7.64 -21.30
N THR A 280 12.01 -6.83 -22.09
CA THR A 280 12.97 -5.81 -21.65
C THR A 280 12.58 -4.47 -22.22
N SER A 281 12.87 -3.40 -21.47
CA SER A 281 12.65 -2.03 -21.96
C SER A 281 13.67 -1.68 -23.04
N LEU A 282 13.22 -1.06 -24.13
CA LEU A 282 14.06 -0.32 -25.08
C LEU A 282 14.12 1.19 -24.77
N GLY A 283 13.53 1.60 -23.64
CA GLY A 283 13.38 2.99 -23.22
C GLY A 283 11.97 3.55 -23.43
N GLY A 284 11.78 4.78 -22.95
CA GLY A 284 10.50 5.48 -22.89
C GLY A 284 10.16 5.89 -21.45
N PRO A 285 9.20 6.81 -21.26
CA PRO A 285 8.68 7.10 -19.93
C PRO A 285 7.78 5.94 -19.45
N PHE A 286 7.63 5.80 -18.13
CA PHE A 286 6.73 4.83 -17.51
C PHE A 286 5.35 4.86 -18.18
N GLY A 287 4.83 3.67 -18.51
CA GLY A 287 3.53 3.53 -19.18
C GLY A 287 3.50 3.85 -20.68
N ALA A 288 4.63 4.27 -21.26
CA ALA A 288 4.81 4.38 -22.71
C ALA A 288 6.17 3.83 -23.15
N GLU A 289 6.68 2.86 -22.39
CA GLU A 289 7.92 2.16 -22.72
C GLU A 289 7.74 1.34 -23.99
N SER A 290 8.84 1.16 -24.73
CA SER A 290 8.88 0.28 -25.89
C SER A 290 9.44 -1.08 -25.47
N PRO A 291 8.59 -2.09 -25.19
CA PRO A 291 9.06 -3.40 -24.77
C PRO A 291 9.57 -4.22 -25.97
N SER A 292 10.59 -5.03 -25.73
CA SER A 292 11.12 -6.04 -26.66
C SER A 292 11.22 -7.38 -25.97
N ARG A 293 10.95 -8.48 -26.69
CA ARG A 293 11.25 -9.82 -26.16
C ARG A 293 12.75 -9.93 -25.95
N SER A 294 13.15 -10.38 -24.76
CA SER A 294 14.55 -10.45 -24.34
C SER A 294 15.25 -11.70 -24.87
N GLY A 295 14.51 -12.75 -25.22
CA GLY A 295 15.06 -14.07 -25.49
C GLY A 295 15.47 -14.84 -24.23
N ASN A 296 15.31 -14.24 -23.04
CA ASN A 296 15.66 -14.81 -21.76
C ASN A 296 14.41 -15.12 -20.95
N ASN A 297 14.49 -16.12 -20.08
CA ASN A 297 13.44 -16.43 -19.12
C ASN A 297 13.66 -15.63 -17.83
N GLY A 298 12.58 -15.36 -17.11
CA GLY A 298 12.64 -14.91 -15.72
C GLY A 298 13.06 -16.04 -14.78
N PRO A 299 13.35 -15.74 -13.50
CA PRO A 299 13.49 -16.76 -12.49
C PRO A 299 12.16 -17.50 -12.34
N TYR A 300 12.21 -18.82 -12.47
CA TYR A 300 11.07 -19.67 -12.15
C TYR A 300 10.99 -19.91 -10.64
N PRO A 301 9.78 -20.09 -10.09
CA PRO A 301 9.64 -20.59 -8.73
C PRO A 301 10.25 -21.99 -8.65
N THR A 302 10.80 -22.34 -7.49
CA THR A 302 11.47 -23.63 -7.30
C THR A 302 10.49 -24.79 -7.15
N SER A 303 9.21 -24.50 -6.87
CA SER A 303 8.10 -25.46 -6.82
C SER A 303 6.80 -24.82 -7.31
N SER A 304 5.93 -25.63 -7.94
CA SER A 304 4.55 -25.25 -8.25
C SER A 304 3.67 -25.09 -7.01
N ASP A 305 4.13 -25.56 -5.85
CA ASP A 305 3.45 -25.34 -4.56
C ASP A 305 3.29 -23.85 -4.25
N TYR A 306 4.23 -23.03 -4.71
CA TYR A 306 4.14 -21.57 -4.61
C TYR A 306 2.87 -21.03 -5.29
N ILE A 307 2.64 -21.45 -6.54
CA ILE A 307 1.43 -21.09 -7.29
C ILE A 307 0.18 -21.67 -6.64
N THR A 308 0.28 -22.92 -6.17
CA THR A 308 -0.83 -23.59 -5.48
C THR A 308 -1.25 -22.82 -4.23
N GLY A 309 -0.30 -22.27 -3.49
CA GLY A 309 -0.54 -21.48 -2.29
C GLY A 309 -1.38 -20.24 -2.57
N PHE A 310 -0.95 -19.36 -3.48
CA PHE A 310 -1.74 -18.17 -3.79
C PHE A 310 -3.06 -18.50 -4.50
N TRP A 311 -3.10 -19.54 -5.34
CA TRP A 311 -4.32 -19.93 -6.02
C TRP A 311 -5.41 -20.37 -5.04
N LYS A 312 -5.03 -21.10 -3.98
CA LYS A 312 -5.95 -21.47 -2.89
C LYS A 312 -6.50 -20.25 -2.15
N SER A 313 -5.72 -19.19 -1.99
CA SER A 313 -6.21 -17.93 -1.40
C SER A 313 -7.26 -17.26 -2.30
N VAL A 314 -7.01 -17.19 -3.61
CA VAL A 314 -7.97 -16.66 -4.59
C VAL A 314 -9.24 -17.53 -4.64
N ALA A 315 -9.08 -18.85 -4.64
CA ALA A 315 -10.21 -19.79 -4.65
C ALA A 315 -11.05 -19.68 -3.38
N ALA A 316 -10.43 -19.49 -2.20
CA ALA A 316 -11.14 -19.29 -0.96
C ALA A 316 -11.96 -18.00 -0.96
N TRP A 317 -11.36 -16.88 -1.42
CA TRP A 317 -12.07 -15.61 -1.52
C TRP A 317 -13.29 -15.70 -2.45
N THR A 318 -13.14 -16.39 -3.57
CA THR A 318 -14.23 -16.58 -4.56
C THR A 318 -15.24 -17.67 -4.19
N GLY A 319 -15.03 -18.40 -3.09
CA GLY A 319 -15.91 -19.48 -2.64
C GLY A 319 -15.80 -20.79 -3.43
N ASN A 320 -14.67 -21.04 -4.11
CA ASN A 320 -14.44 -22.20 -4.98
C ASN A 320 -13.42 -23.20 -4.41
N CYS A 321 -13.39 -23.41 -3.09
CA CYS A 321 -12.43 -24.31 -2.45
C CYS A 321 -12.56 -25.79 -2.83
N ASP A 322 -13.78 -26.24 -3.16
CA ASP A 322 -14.04 -27.65 -3.46
C ASP A 322 -13.46 -28.08 -4.81
N THR A 323 -13.41 -27.16 -5.78
CA THR A 323 -12.99 -27.45 -7.16
C THR A 323 -11.67 -26.81 -7.55
N LEU A 324 -11.32 -25.66 -6.93
CA LEU A 324 -10.24 -24.78 -7.37
C LEU A 324 -10.40 -24.33 -8.85
N GLU A 325 -11.63 -24.34 -9.34
CA GLU A 325 -12.01 -23.85 -10.67
C GLU A 325 -12.81 -22.55 -10.49
N ILE A 326 -12.27 -21.44 -11.01
CA ILE A 326 -12.85 -20.11 -10.83
C ILE A 326 -13.35 -19.61 -12.19
N GLY A 327 -14.65 -19.37 -12.31
CA GLY A 327 -15.24 -18.75 -13.50
C GLY A 327 -14.81 -17.30 -13.67
N TYR A 328 -14.89 -16.80 -14.91
CA TYR A 328 -14.52 -15.43 -15.28
C TYR A 328 -15.06 -14.37 -14.31
N ASP A 329 -16.38 -14.38 -14.04
CA ASP A 329 -17.02 -13.34 -13.22
C ASP A 329 -16.40 -13.28 -11.82
N ASN A 330 -16.26 -14.44 -11.15
CA ASN A 330 -15.69 -14.51 -9.81
C ASN A 330 -14.23 -14.07 -9.76
N LEU A 331 -13.42 -14.48 -10.74
CA LEU A 331 -12.01 -14.08 -10.77
C LEU A 331 -11.87 -12.58 -11.06
N ALA A 332 -12.71 -12.04 -11.93
CA ALA A 332 -12.74 -10.63 -12.24
C ALA A 332 -13.21 -9.78 -11.05
N ASP A 333 -14.17 -10.27 -10.25
CA ASP A 333 -14.58 -9.66 -8.99
C ASP A 333 -13.45 -9.70 -7.95
N TRP A 334 -12.69 -10.79 -7.88
CA TRP A 334 -11.52 -10.86 -7.00
C TRP A 334 -10.54 -9.74 -7.33
N PHE A 335 -10.21 -9.53 -8.61
CA PHE A 335 -9.31 -8.45 -9.00
C PHE A 335 -9.82 -7.06 -8.63
N GLN A 336 -11.13 -6.80 -8.72
CA GLN A 336 -11.71 -5.48 -8.43
C GLN A 336 -11.95 -5.22 -6.94
N TYR A 337 -12.35 -6.24 -6.17
CA TYR A 337 -12.95 -6.05 -4.85
C TYR A 337 -12.22 -6.78 -3.72
N SER A 338 -11.26 -7.67 -4.01
CA SER A 338 -10.55 -8.39 -2.93
C SER A 338 -9.70 -7.50 -2.05
N SER A 339 -9.35 -6.30 -2.53
CA SER A 339 -8.77 -5.27 -1.68
C SER A 339 -9.75 -4.86 -0.59
N ASP A 340 -10.97 -4.45 -0.95
CA ASP A 340 -11.97 -3.87 -0.03
C ASP A 340 -12.61 -4.88 0.93
N ASN A 341 -12.54 -6.16 0.62
CA ASN A 341 -13.08 -7.22 1.46
C ASN A 341 -12.05 -8.35 1.61
N SER A 342 -11.10 -8.20 2.53
CA SER A 342 -10.11 -9.25 2.75
C SER A 342 -10.72 -10.42 3.53
N ASN A 343 -11.01 -11.50 2.82
CA ASN A 343 -11.17 -12.79 3.45
C ASN A 343 -9.80 -13.48 3.42
N ASN A 344 -9.08 -13.49 4.55
CA ASN A 344 -7.78 -14.17 4.70
C ASN A 344 -7.92 -15.70 4.83
N SER A 345 -9.03 -16.26 4.37
CA SER A 345 -9.24 -17.69 4.31
C SER A 345 -8.39 -18.28 3.20
N THR A 346 -7.78 -19.45 3.45
CA THR A 346 -7.21 -20.31 2.41
C THR A 346 -7.99 -21.62 2.39
N CYS A 347 -8.12 -22.21 1.21
CA CYS A 347 -8.33 -23.65 1.08
C CYS A 347 -6.99 -24.39 1.38
#